data_AF-A0A7J8MTV4-F1
#
_entry.id   AF-A0A7J8MTV4-F1
#
_cell.length_a   1.000
_cell.length_b   1.000
_cell.length_c   1.000
_cell.angle_alpha   90.00
_cell.angle_beta   90.00
_cell.angle_gamma   90.00
#
_symmetry.space_group_name_H-M   'P 1'
#
loop_
_entity.id
_entity.type
_entity.pdbx_description
1 polymer ?
#
loop_
_entity_poly.entity_id
_entity_poly.type
_entity_poly.pdbx_seq_one_letter_code
_entity_poly.pdbx_strand_id
1 'polypeptide(L)'
;MSKNLIQLLLLVSLALSSSCSAVKVEYDANGIIIDGQRKIMNVASIHYPRSTEQMWPDLIMKAKDGGIGAIETYIFWDVHEPRHRQYDFSGNLELHRVFQLVHEAGLYGIIRIGPYVDGITFSSISGVSQCGFHNTPGIELRTNNEIYKKEMETFTTKIVNKVKVAKLFAPQGGPIIVAQIENEYGNIVKGYGAAGKKYIEWCAKMAVAQNISVPPMINTCNGFYCDNFKPNNPKSLKMWTENWTYHGGTKLGCTSDGLYITTSYDYDAPLDEF
;
A
#
# COMPACT_ATOMS: atom_id res chain seq x y z
N MET A 1 -37.96 33.60 -12.08
CA MET A 1 -37.59 32.49 -11.18
C MET A 1 -37.27 33.09 -9.81
N SER A 2 -37.88 32.61 -8.72
CA SER A 2 -37.64 33.22 -7.39
C SER A 2 -36.20 32.94 -6.92
N LYS A 3 -35.59 33.86 -6.17
CA LYS A 3 -34.23 33.69 -5.61
C LYS A 3 -34.07 32.37 -4.85
N ASN A 4 -35.13 31.95 -4.16
CA ASN A 4 -35.16 30.70 -3.40
C ASN A 4 -35.10 29.47 -4.32
N LEU A 5 -35.70 29.53 -5.52
CA LEU A 5 -35.64 28.43 -6.49
C LEU A 5 -34.24 28.30 -7.09
N ILE A 6 -33.54 29.42 -7.31
CA ILE A 6 -32.15 29.43 -7.80
C ILE A 6 -31.19 28.87 -6.74
N GLN A 7 -31.36 29.25 -5.47
CA GLN A 7 -30.57 28.70 -4.36
C GLN A 7 -30.82 27.21 -4.16
N LEU A 8 -32.08 26.76 -4.26
CA LEU A 8 -32.42 25.35 -4.15
C LEU A 8 -31.84 24.54 -5.31
N LEU A 9 -31.91 25.07 -6.55
CA LEU A 9 -31.30 24.44 -7.73
C LEU A 9 -29.77 24.38 -7.63
N LEU A 10 -29.11 25.41 -7.08
CA LEU A 10 -27.67 25.42 -6.82
C LEU A 10 -27.29 24.38 -5.76
N LEU A 11 -28.04 24.29 -4.65
CA LEU A 11 -27.80 23.29 -3.60
C LEU A 11 -28.04 21.86 -4.08
N VAL A 12 -29.08 21.64 -4.89
CA VAL A 12 -29.36 20.33 -5.51
C VAL A 12 -28.29 19.98 -6.54
N SER A 13 -27.81 20.96 -7.33
CA SER A 13 -26.71 20.73 -8.27
C SER A 13 -25.39 20.40 -7.57
N LEU A 14 -25.05 21.08 -6.46
CA LEU A 14 -23.88 20.75 -5.66
C LEU A 14 -24.01 19.36 -5.03
N ALA A 15 -25.20 19.00 -4.52
CA ALA A 15 -25.47 17.69 -3.92
C ALA A 15 -25.43 16.54 -4.95
N LEU A 16 -25.78 16.80 -6.21
CA LEU A 16 -25.72 15.82 -7.30
C LEU A 16 -24.28 15.58 -7.83
N SER A 17 -23.36 16.52 -7.60
CA SER A 17 -21.93 16.34 -7.96
C SER A 17 -21.17 15.38 -7.05
N SER A 18 -21.69 15.05 -5.87
CA SER A 18 -21.10 14.04 -4.97
C SER A 18 -21.50 12.62 -5.35
N SER A 19 -21.63 12.37 -6.66
CA SER A 19 -21.80 11.03 -7.20
C SER A 19 -20.43 10.36 -7.19
N CYS A 20 -20.22 9.45 -6.25
CA CYS A 20 -19.09 8.54 -6.18
C CYS A 20 -19.04 7.69 -7.46
N SER A 21 -18.44 8.24 -8.52
CA SER A 21 -18.25 7.52 -9.77
C SER A 21 -17.11 6.54 -9.58
N ALA A 22 -17.35 5.30 -10.02
CA ALA A 22 -16.28 4.33 -10.20
C ALA A 22 -15.19 4.94 -11.08
N VAL A 23 -13.99 5.07 -10.53
CA VAL A 23 -12.84 5.64 -11.24
C VAL A 23 -12.17 4.53 -12.02
N LYS A 24 -11.98 4.74 -13.33
CA LYS A 24 -11.27 3.79 -14.18
C LYS A 24 -9.77 4.04 -14.06
N VAL A 25 -9.03 3.02 -13.60
CA VAL A 25 -7.58 3.08 -13.49
C VAL A 25 -6.93 2.16 -14.52
N GLU A 26 -6.12 2.76 -15.39
CA GLU A 26 -5.34 2.10 -16.42
C GLU A 26 -3.89 2.58 -16.35
N TYR A 27 -3.00 2.01 -17.16
CA TYR A 27 -1.63 2.48 -17.28
C TYR A 27 -1.09 2.18 -18.67
N ASP A 28 -0.06 2.93 -19.04
CA ASP A 28 0.83 2.59 -20.14
C ASP A 28 2.28 2.88 -19.76
N ALA A 29 3.19 2.78 -20.72
CA ALA A 29 4.62 2.99 -20.52
C ALA A 29 4.97 4.38 -19.95
N ASN A 30 4.10 5.37 -20.10
CA ASN A 30 4.37 6.77 -19.78
C ASN A 30 3.63 7.27 -18.54
N GLY A 31 2.67 6.54 -17.99
CA GLY A 31 1.95 6.99 -16.79
C GLY A 31 0.78 6.11 -16.39
N ILE A 32 0.30 6.34 -15.17
CA ILE A 32 -1.03 5.89 -14.73
C ILE A 32 -2.07 6.78 -15.42
N ILE A 33 -3.15 6.18 -15.88
CA ILE A 33 -4.29 6.86 -16.51
C ILE A 33 -5.46 6.72 -15.55
N ILE A 34 -5.97 7.86 -15.08
CA ILE A 34 -7.12 7.92 -14.17
C ILE A 34 -8.22 8.69 -14.89
N ASP A 35 -9.35 8.03 -15.15
CA ASP A 35 -10.48 8.57 -15.93
C ASP A 35 -10.05 9.17 -17.27
N GLY A 36 -9.20 8.44 -17.99
CA GLY A 36 -8.68 8.83 -19.31
C GLY A 36 -7.59 9.90 -19.27
N GLN A 37 -7.24 10.43 -18.11
CA GLN A 37 -6.18 11.44 -17.96
C GLN A 37 -4.90 10.80 -17.44
N ARG A 38 -3.81 10.95 -18.20
CA ARG A 38 -2.49 10.49 -17.75
C ARG A 38 -1.97 11.39 -16.62
N LYS A 39 -1.48 10.77 -15.55
CA LYS A 39 -0.97 11.45 -14.36
C LYS A 39 0.50 11.06 -14.16
N ILE A 40 1.33 12.07 -13.90
CA ILE A 40 2.62 11.92 -13.24
C ILE A 40 2.39 12.35 -11.80
N MET A 41 2.81 11.53 -10.85
CA MET A 41 2.38 11.68 -9.47
C MET A 41 3.57 11.60 -8.52
N ASN A 42 3.67 12.59 -7.64
CA ASN A 42 4.49 12.50 -6.44
C ASN A 42 3.70 11.76 -5.37
N VAL A 43 4.35 10.80 -4.72
CA VAL A 43 3.73 9.90 -3.75
C VAL A 43 4.46 10.07 -2.43
N ALA A 44 3.71 10.17 -1.33
CA ALA A 44 4.25 10.22 0.03
C ALA A 44 4.05 8.89 0.71
N SER A 45 5.12 8.27 1.20
CA SER A 45 4.99 7.14 2.12
C SER A 45 4.67 7.65 3.52
N ILE A 46 3.51 7.25 4.07
CA ILE A 46 3.08 7.52 5.44
C ILE A 46 2.51 6.23 6.02
N HIS A 47 3.21 5.64 7.00
CA HIS A 47 2.84 4.37 7.57
C HIS A 47 1.90 4.55 8.77
N TYR A 48 0.62 4.19 8.59
CA TYR A 48 -0.43 4.42 9.60
C TYR A 48 -0.11 3.87 11.00
N PRO A 49 0.58 2.71 11.20
CA PRO A 49 0.89 2.25 12.55
C PRO A 49 2.02 3.01 13.24
N ARG A 50 2.74 3.89 12.52
CA ARG A 50 3.86 4.68 13.03
C ARG A 50 3.47 6.06 13.54
N SER A 51 2.19 6.39 13.45
CA SER A 51 1.60 7.60 14.02
C SER A 51 0.25 7.23 14.62
N THR A 52 -0.33 8.15 15.39
CA THR A 52 -1.63 7.91 16.02
C THR A 52 -2.78 8.27 15.09
N GLU A 53 -3.96 7.69 15.31
CA GLU A 53 -5.18 8.05 14.58
C GLU A 53 -5.45 9.58 14.59
N GLN A 54 -5.08 10.26 15.69
CA GLN A 54 -5.23 11.70 15.85
C GLN A 54 -4.28 12.51 14.96
N MET A 55 -3.11 11.96 14.62
CA MET A 55 -2.12 12.61 13.76
C MET A 55 -2.43 12.47 12.27
N TRP A 56 -3.08 11.38 11.85
CA TRP A 56 -3.30 11.09 10.42
C TRP A 56 -3.94 12.23 9.63
N PRO A 57 -4.99 12.93 10.11
CA PRO A 57 -5.58 14.04 9.36
C PRO A 57 -4.56 15.15 9.07
N ASP A 58 -3.74 15.52 10.06
CA ASP A 58 -2.74 16.57 9.92
C ASP A 58 -1.61 16.16 8.97
N LEU A 59 -1.08 14.94 9.13
CA LEU A 59 -0.04 14.39 8.26
C LEU A 59 -0.49 14.33 6.79
N ILE A 60 -1.72 13.85 6.53
CA ILE A 60 -2.29 13.75 5.19
C ILE A 60 -2.48 15.15 4.58
N MET A 61 -2.93 16.12 5.37
CA MET A 61 -3.10 17.50 4.90
C MET A 61 -1.76 18.18 4.62
N LYS A 62 -0.76 18.02 5.48
CA LYS A 62 0.60 18.52 5.23
C LYS A 62 1.21 17.91 3.96
N ALA A 63 0.99 16.62 3.69
CA ALA A 63 1.42 15.99 2.45
C ALA A 63 0.70 16.59 1.23
N LYS A 64 -0.62 16.79 1.31
CA LYS A 64 -1.40 17.46 0.27
C LYS A 64 -0.87 18.86 -0.02
N ASP A 65 -0.63 19.66 1.01
CA ASP A 65 -0.12 21.03 0.90
C ASP A 65 1.32 21.05 0.35
N GLY A 66 2.09 19.98 0.58
CA GLY A 66 3.39 19.72 -0.03
C GLY A 66 3.35 19.30 -1.50
N GLY A 67 2.17 19.25 -2.13
CA GLY A 67 2.01 18.93 -3.55
C GLY A 67 2.03 17.42 -3.87
N ILE A 68 1.77 16.58 -2.87
CA ILE A 68 1.64 15.13 -3.05
C ILE A 68 0.30 14.80 -3.71
N GLY A 69 0.31 13.84 -4.64
CA GLY A 69 -0.90 13.36 -5.33
C GLY A 69 -1.45 12.04 -4.78
N ALA A 70 -0.63 11.24 -4.09
CA ALA A 70 -1.07 10.03 -3.43
C ALA A 70 -0.32 9.74 -2.12
N ILE A 71 -1.01 9.10 -1.19
CA ILE A 71 -0.41 8.49 -0.01
C ILE A 71 -0.19 7.00 -0.26
N GLU A 72 1.02 6.53 0.03
CA GLU A 72 1.40 5.13 0.00
C GLU A 72 1.60 4.61 1.43
N THR A 73 1.15 3.38 1.68
CA THR A 73 1.50 2.66 2.91
C THR A 73 1.66 1.16 2.67
N TYR A 74 2.59 0.57 3.40
CA TYR A 74 2.63 -0.87 3.62
C TYR A 74 1.47 -1.36 4.49
N ILE A 75 1.15 -2.64 4.34
CA ILE A 75 0.34 -3.41 5.28
C ILE A 75 1.26 -4.27 6.13
N PHE A 76 1.19 -4.06 7.44
CA PHE A 76 2.08 -4.70 8.41
C PHE A 76 1.43 -5.98 8.95
N TRP A 77 1.86 -7.14 8.44
CA TRP A 77 1.21 -8.42 8.75
C TRP A 77 1.36 -8.81 10.23
N ASP A 78 2.53 -8.57 10.83
CA ASP A 78 2.80 -8.82 12.26
C ASP A 78 1.78 -8.18 13.19
N VAL A 79 1.51 -6.89 13.02
CA VAL A 79 0.59 -6.15 13.89
C VAL A 79 -0.87 -6.47 13.57
N HIS A 80 -1.18 -6.84 12.32
CA HIS A 80 -2.53 -7.22 11.93
C HIS A 80 -2.91 -8.66 12.25
N GLU A 81 -1.94 -9.57 12.43
CA GLU A 81 -2.16 -10.96 12.85
C GLU A 81 -1.15 -11.37 13.95
N PRO A 82 -1.21 -10.74 15.14
CA PRO A 82 -0.22 -10.97 16.20
C PRO A 82 -0.22 -12.42 16.72
N ARG A 83 -1.32 -13.16 16.50
CA ARG A 83 -1.43 -14.60 16.73
C ARG A 83 -2.12 -15.25 15.55
N HIS A 84 -1.78 -16.50 15.26
CA HIS A 84 -2.34 -17.21 14.10
C HIS A 84 -3.87 -17.10 14.04
N ARG A 85 -4.35 -16.54 12.93
CA ARG A 85 -5.75 -16.27 12.57
C ARG A 85 -6.51 -15.36 13.52
N GLN A 86 -5.84 -14.67 14.44
CA GLN A 86 -6.41 -13.64 15.30
C GLN A 86 -5.94 -12.30 14.77
N TYR A 87 -6.90 -11.51 14.28
CA TYR A 87 -6.59 -10.29 13.56
C TYR A 87 -6.99 -9.04 14.34
N ASP A 88 -6.17 -8.00 14.24
CA ASP A 88 -6.44 -6.68 14.81
C ASP A 88 -6.46 -5.62 13.70
N PHE A 89 -7.51 -4.81 13.71
CA PHE A 89 -7.71 -3.68 12.80
C PHE A 89 -8.32 -2.49 13.57
N SER A 90 -8.02 -2.37 14.86
CA SER A 90 -8.54 -1.32 15.73
C SER A 90 -7.50 -0.23 16.01
N GLY A 91 -7.96 0.95 16.42
CA GLY A 91 -7.09 2.09 16.75
C GLY A 91 -6.13 2.45 15.62
N ASN A 92 -4.82 2.48 15.91
CA ASN A 92 -3.78 2.80 14.93
C ASN A 92 -3.62 1.75 13.82
N LEU A 93 -4.42 0.68 13.80
CA LEU A 93 -4.48 -0.34 12.76
C LEU A 93 -5.77 -0.28 11.93
N GLU A 94 -6.60 0.76 12.08
CA GLU A 94 -7.85 0.90 11.33
C GLU A 94 -7.58 1.34 9.86
N LEU A 95 -7.43 0.34 9.00
CA LEU A 95 -7.10 0.51 7.58
C LEU A 95 -8.17 1.29 6.79
N HIS A 96 -9.45 1.14 7.13
CA HIS A 96 -10.51 1.87 6.44
C HIS A 96 -10.44 3.36 6.77
N ARG A 97 -10.17 3.73 8.02
CA ARG A 97 -10.11 5.13 8.46
C ARG A 97 -8.99 5.88 7.78
N VAL A 98 -7.79 5.30 7.67
CA VAL A 98 -6.67 5.98 6.98
C VAL A 98 -7.00 6.26 5.52
N PHE A 99 -7.52 5.29 4.77
CA PHE A 99 -7.87 5.52 3.36
C PHE A 99 -9.11 6.39 3.20
N GLN A 100 -10.04 6.36 4.15
CA GLN A 100 -11.15 7.33 4.18
C GLN A 100 -10.61 8.76 4.29
N LEU A 101 -9.65 9.02 5.19
CA LEU A 101 -9.01 10.34 5.32
C LEU A 101 -8.26 10.76 4.06
N VAL A 102 -7.53 9.83 3.42
CA VAL A 102 -6.85 10.07 2.13
C VAL A 102 -7.87 10.50 1.07
N HIS A 103 -9.01 9.81 1.00
CA HIS A 103 -10.08 10.15 0.07
C HIS A 103 -10.73 11.50 0.39
N GLU A 104 -11.04 11.78 1.66
CA GLU A 104 -11.59 13.06 2.12
C GLU A 104 -10.65 14.24 1.80
N ALA A 105 -9.33 14.01 1.86
CA ALA A 105 -8.33 14.99 1.45
C ALA A 105 -8.25 15.17 -0.08
N GLY A 106 -8.90 14.34 -0.88
CA GLY A 106 -8.83 14.38 -2.35
C GLY A 106 -7.52 13.85 -2.92
N LEU A 107 -6.81 13.02 -2.15
CA LEU A 107 -5.60 12.32 -2.58
C LEU A 107 -5.94 10.90 -3.04
N TYR A 108 -5.08 10.31 -3.85
CA TYR A 108 -5.16 8.88 -4.17
C TYR A 108 -4.42 8.03 -3.12
N GLY A 109 -4.73 6.74 -3.09
CA GLY A 109 -4.10 5.75 -2.22
C GLY A 109 -3.29 4.72 -3.01
N ILE A 110 -2.15 4.33 -2.48
CA ILE A 110 -1.37 3.17 -2.94
C ILE A 110 -1.21 2.22 -1.76
N ILE A 111 -1.64 0.97 -1.94
CA ILE A 111 -1.57 -0.05 -0.89
C ILE A 111 -0.49 -1.09 -1.21
N ARG A 112 0.54 -1.17 -0.38
CA ARG A 112 1.61 -2.17 -0.53
C ARG A 112 1.34 -3.32 0.42
N ILE A 113 0.63 -4.33 -0.08
CA ILE A 113 0.12 -5.44 0.76
C ILE A 113 1.26 -6.34 1.24
N GLY A 114 2.35 -6.45 0.47
CA GLY A 114 3.48 -7.31 0.81
C GLY A 114 3.19 -8.79 0.46
N PRO A 115 3.44 -9.76 1.37
CA PRO A 115 3.51 -9.57 2.82
C PRO A 115 4.90 -9.18 3.33
N TYR A 116 5.95 -9.43 2.55
CA TYR A 116 7.26 -8.87 2.84
C TYR A 116 7.24 -7.37 2.54
N VAL A 117 7.61 -6.55 3.52
CA VAL A 117 7.55 -5.08 3.50
C VAL A 117 8.90 -4.46 3.93
N ASP A 118 9.97 -5.03 3.38
CA ASP A 118 11.38 -4.70 3.64
C ASP A 118 11.95 -5.29 4.95
N GLY A 119 12.87 -4.64 5.70
CA GLY A 119 13.57 -5.17 6.89
C GLY A 119 13.31 -4.37 8.17
N ILE A 120 12.33 -3.47 8.14
CA ILE A 120 12.15 -2.39 9.13
C ILE A 120 11.19 -2.73 10.29
N THR A 121 10.57 -3.90 10.29
CA THR A 121 9.73 -4.53 11.33
C THR A 121 10.01 -6.04 11.41
N PHE A 122 9.48 -6.73 12.43
CA PHE A 122 9.65 -8.17 12.60
C PHE A 122 9.03 -9.00 11.46
N SER A 123 7.83 -8.63 10.97
CA SER A 123 7.25 -9.25 9.76
C SER A 123 8.05 -8.94 8.51
N SER A 124 8.81 -7.86 8.50
CA SER A 124 9.68 -7.53 7.37
C SER A 124 10.88 -8.49 7.30
N ILE A 125 11.47 -8.91 8.42
CA ILE A 125 12.59 -9.88 8.42
C ILE A 125 12.16 -11.27 7.91
N SER A 126 10.91 -11.68 8.16
CA SER A 126 10.47 -13.05 7.93
C SER A 126 9.37 -13.21 6.86
N GLY A 127 8.76 -12.11 6.40
CA GLY A 127 7.63 -12.13 5.46
C GLY A 127 6.39 -12.86 6.00
N VAL A 128 6.28 -13.01 7.33
CA VAL A 128 5.22 -13.75 8.06
C VAL A 128 4.91 -13.06 9.39
N SER A 129 3.67 -13.17 9.87
CA SER A 129 3.19 -12.41 11.04
C SER A 129 3.73 -12.86 12.39
N GLN A 130 4.17 -14.11 12.53
CA GLN A 130 4.35 -14.72 13.84
C GLN A 130 5.81 -15.02 14.19
N CYS A 131 6.21 -14.65 15.40
CA CYS A 131 7.35 -15.24 16.08
C CYS A 131 7.20 -16.77 16.08
N GLY A 132 8.17 -17.46 15.48
CA GLY A 132 8.17 -18.92 15.40
C GLY A 132 7.51 -19.50 14.15
N PHE A 133 6.96 -18.69 13.24
CA PHE A 133 6.49 -19.23 11.96
C PHE A 133 7.64 -19.82 11.13
N HIS A 134 8.84 -19.25 11.26
CA HIS A 134 10.11 -19.82 10.76
C HIS A 134 10.44 -21.20 11.34
N ASN A 135 9.83 -21.60 12.48
CA ASN A 135 9.99 -22.92 13.09
C ASN A 135 8.96 -23.93 12.55
N THR A 136 8.10 -23.54 11.61
CA THR A 136 7.15 -24.47 10.98
C THR A 136 7.93 -25.51 10.18
N PRO A 137 7.78 -26.82 10.45
CA PRO A 137 8.55 -27.85 9.74
C PRO A 137 8.36 -27.75 8.22
N GLY A 138 9.48 -27.65 7.49
CA GLY A 138 9.49 -27.59 6.02
C GLY A 138 9.11 -26.24 5.43
N ILE A 139 9.04 -25.17 6.21
CA ILE A 139 8.85 -23.82 5.68
C ILE A 139 10.14 -23.28 5.07
N GLU A 140 10.00 -22.66 3.90
CA GLU A 140 11.00 -21.79 3.31
C GLU A 140 10.33 -20.47 2.92
N LEU A 141 10.89 -19.37 3.40
CA LEU A 141 10.32 -18.04 3.22
C LEU A 141 10.63 -17.51 1.82
N ARG A 142 9.69 -16.75 1.25
CA ARG A 142 9.85 -16.01 0.00
C ARG A 142 10.40 -16.86 -1.15
N THR A 143 9.92 -18.09 -1.26
CA THR A 143 10.27 -19.03 -2.35
C THR A 143 9.06 -19.89 -2.71
N ASN A 144 9.22 -20.80 -3.67
CA ASN A 144 8.16 -21.69 -4.13
C ASN A 144 7.91 -22.82 -3.12
N ASN A 145 7.46 -22.46 -1.93
CA ASN A 145 7.12 -23.32 -0.81
C ASN A 145 5.61 -23.24 -0.57
N GLU A 146 4.91 -24.39 -0.57
CA GLU A 146 3.44 -24.40 -0.48
C GLU A 146 2.90 -23.86 0.85
N ILE A 147 3.62 -24.08 1.97
CA ILE A 147 3.22 -23.60 3.29
C ILE A 147 3.24 -22.07 3.29
N TYR A 148 4.36 -21.48 2.85
CA TYR A 148 4.52 -20.03 2.78
C TYR A 148 3.49 -19.40 1.83
N LYS A 149 3.32 -19.97 0.63
CA LYS A 149 2.35 -19.48 -0.37
C LYS A 149 0.92 -19.48 0.17
N LYS A 150 0.50 -20.54 0.85
CA LYS A 150 -0.84 -20.65 1.44
C LYS A 150 -1.09 -19.58 2.50
N GLU A 151 -0.11 -19.32 3.37
CA GLU A 151 -0.25 -18.28 4.37
C GLU A 151 -0.29 -16.88 3.75
N MET A 152 0.63 -16.60 2.82
CA MET A 152 0.66 -15.34 2.08
C MET A 152 -0.67 -15.07 1.36
N GLU A 153 -1.21 -16.08 0.66
CA GLU A 153 -2.51 -15.98 -0.01
C GLU A 153 -3.64 -15.74 0.98
N THR A 154 -3.64 -16.44 2.13
CA THR A 154 -4.69 -16.28 3.14
C THR A 154 -4.73 -14.87 3.71
N PHE A 155 -3.56 -14.31 4.07
CA PHE A 155 -3.48 -12.94 4.58
C PHE A 155 -3.82 -11.92 3.50
N THR A 156 -3.23 -12.05 2.31
CA THR A 156 -3.49 -11.16 1.16
C THR A 156 -4.98 -11.11 0.85
N THR A 157 -5.63 -12.28 0.76
CA THR A 157 -7.07 -12.39 0.49
C THR A 157 -7.89 -11.70 1.58
N LYS A 158 -7.48 -11.82 2.85
CA LYS A 158 -8.18 -11.14 3.94
C LYS A 158 -8.09 -9.62 3.85
N ILE A 159 -6.90 -9.08 3.57
CA ILE A 159 -6.69 -7.64 3.38
C ILE A 159 -7.51 -7.15 2.18
N VAL A 160 -7.40 -7.82 1.03
CA VAL A 160 -8.17 -7.48 -0.17
C VAL A 160 -9.67 -7.48 0.13
N ASN A 161 -10.19 -8.51 0.80
CA ASN A 161 -11.61 -8.57 1.12
C ASN A 161 -12.05 -7.43 2.04
N LYS A 162 -11.24 -7.07 3.05
CA LYS A 162 -11.56 -5.94 3.94
C LYS A 162 -11.58 -4.61 3.17
N VAL A 163 -10.62 -4.39 2.27
CA VAL A 163 -10.55 -3.21 1.39
C VAL A 163 -11.74 -3.17 0.41
N LYS A 164 -12.12 -4.31 -0.16
CA LYS A 164 -13.28 -4.44 -1.07
C LYS A 164 -14.61 -4.17 -0.37
N VAL A 165 -14.85 -4.76 0.80
CA VAL A 165 -16.06 -4.54 1.59
C VAL A 165 -16.20 -3.07 1.96
N ALA A 166 -15.08 -2.42 2.28
CA ALA A 166 -14.99 -1.00 2.56
C ALA A 166 -15.06 -0.10 1.31
N LYS A 167 -15.14 -0.68 0.09
CA LYS A 167 -15.21 0.03 -1.20
C LYS A 167 -14.06 1.01 -1.43
N LEU A 168 -12.86 0.66 -0.97
CA LEU A 168 -11.71 1.55 -1.02
C LEU A 168 -10.93 1.50 -2.34
N PHE A 169 -11.15 0.49 -3.18
CA PHE A 169 -10.57 0.46 -4.53
C PHE A 169 -11.24 1.49 -5.44
N ALA A 170 -10.45 2.15 -6.29
CA ALA A 170 -10.92 3.17 -7.23
C ALA A 170 -12.10 2.76 -8.12
N PRO A 171 -12.15 1.54 -8.67
CA PRO A 171 -13.33 1.05 -9.40
C PRO A 171 -14.61 0.92 -8.55
N GLN A 172 -14.49 0.92 -7.22
CA GLN A 172 -15.62 0.93 -6.28
C GLN A 172 -15.94 2.34 -5.77
N GLY A 173 -15.21 3.35 -6.27
CA GLY A 173 -15.32 4.73 -5.86
C GLY A 173 -14.42 5.11 -4.67
N GLY A 174 -13.45 4.28 -4.30
CA GLY A 174 -12.48 4.61 -3.25
C GLY A 174 -11.19 5.27 -3.76
N PRO A 175 -10.24 5.60 -2.88
CA PRO A 175 -9.01 6.30 -3.29
C PRO A 175 -7.92 5.38 -3.85
N ILE A 176 -7.98 4.05 -3.63
CA ILE A 176 -6.86 3.15 -3.91
C ILE A 176 -6.76 2.88 -5.40
N ILE A 177 -5.67 3.34 -6.01
CA ILE A 177 -5.41 3.25 -7.46
C ILE A 177 -4.36 2.21 -7.85
N VAL A 178 -3.51 1.78 -6.92
CA VAL A 178 -2.45 0.79 -7.17
C VAL A 178 -2.31 -0.11 -5.94
N ALA A 179 -2.04 -1.39 -6.19
CA ALA A 179 -1.69 -2.34 -5.13
C ALA A 179 -0.39 -3.08 -5.45
N GLN A 180 0.51 -3.20 -4.47
CA GLN A 180 1.74 -3.99 -4.59
C GLN A 180 1.59 -5.36 -3.94
N ILE A 181 2.14 -6.39 -4.60
CA ILE A 181 2.40 -7.69 -4.01
C ILE A 181 3.91 -7.94 -4.01
N GLU A 182 4.40 -8.60 -2.95
CA GLU A 182 5.84 -8.73 -2.67
C GLU A 182 6.51 -7.35 -2.47
N ASN A 183 7.81 -7.34 -2.15
CA ASN A 183 8.65 -6.16 -2.14
C ASN A 183 10.10 -6.51 -2.48
N GLU A 184 10.70 -5.81 -3.46
CA GLU A 184 12.11 -5.99 -3.85
C GLU A 184 12.55 -7.43 -4.20
N TYR A 185 11.63 -8.31 -4.60
CA TYR A 185 11.98 -9.70 -4.89
C TYR A 185 13.10 -9.87 -5.93
N GLY A 186 13.23 -8.92 -6.86
CA GLY A 186 14.29 -8.90 -7.87
C GLY A 186 15.70 -8.94 -7.28
N ASN A 187 15.90 -8.43 -6.07
CA ASN A 187 17.20 -8.43 -5.38
C ASN A 187 17.62 -9.84 -4.93
N ILE A 188 16.66 -10.71 -4.60
CA ILE A 188 16.91 -12.03 -4.01
C ILE A 188 16.60 -13.19 -4.96
N VAL A 189 15.84 -12.97 -6.03
CA VAL A 189 15.39 -14.03 -6.95
C VAL A 189 16.54 -14.87 -7.50
N LYS A 190 17.72 -14.26 -7.72
CA LYS A 190 18.92 -14.97 -8.18
C LYS A 190 19.39 -16.02 -7.17
N GLY A 191 19.31 -15.73 -5.87
CA GLY A 191 19.68 -16.65 -4.79
C GLY A 191 18.77 -17.88 -4.73
N TYR A 192 17.48 -17.71 -5.04
CA TYR A 192 16.51 -18.81 -5.07
C TYR A 192 16.42 -19.56 -6.41
N GLY A 193 17.12 -19.10 -7.45
CA GLY A 193 17.18 -19.75 -8.76
C GLY A 193 15.79 -20.00 -9.38
N ALA A 194 15.56 -21.24 -9.83
CA ALA A 194 14.30 -21.62 -10.48
C ALA A 194 13.09 -21.57 -9.53
N ALA A 195 13.29 -21.81 -8.23
CA ALA A 195 12.21 -21.73 -7.24
C ALA A 195 11.74 -20.29 -7.07
N GLY A 196 12.66 -19.32 -7.05
CA GLY A 196 12.30 -17.90 -6.96
C GLY A 196 11.50 -17.41 -8.16
N LYS A 197 11.86 -17.85 -9.39
CA LYS A 197 11.09 -17.53 -10.60
C LYS A 197 9.65 -18.06 -10.53
N LYS A 198 9.49 -19.33 -10.12
CA LYS A 198 8.15 -19.93 -9.92
C LYS A 198 7.35 -19.19 -8.85
N TYR A 199 8.00 -18.75 -7.79
CA TYR A 199 7.36 -17.99 -6.72
C TYR A 199 6.84 -16.64 -7.22
N ILE A 200 7.65 -15.83 -7.89
CA ILE A 200 7.20 -14.50 -8.34
C ILE A 200 6.12 -14.59 -9.43
N GLU A 201 6.18 -15.61 -10.30
CA GLU A 201 5.10 -15.92 -11.24
C GLU A 201 3.80 -16.30 -10.51
N TRP A 202 3.90 -17.08 -9.43
CA TRP A 202 2.76 -17.40 -8.58
C TRP A 202 2.20 -16.16 -7.88
N CYS A 203 3.05 -15.27 -7.33
CA CYS A 203 2.62 -14.02 -6.71
C CYS A 203 1.82 -13.15 -7.68
N ALA A 204 2.31 -13.00 -8.91
CA ALA A 204 1.61 -12.25 -9.96
C ALA A 204 0.25 -12.86 -10.29
N LYS A 205 0.17 -14.20 -10.44
CA LYS A 205 -1.10 -14.91 -10.69
C LYS A 205 -2.07 -14.77 -9.53
N MET A 206 -1.59 -14.92 -8.29
CA MET A 206 -2.39 -14.78 -7.08
C MET A 206 -2.94 -13.35 -6.97
N ALA A 207 -2.12 -12.32 -7.17
CA ALA A 207 -2.55 -10.93 -7.14
C ALA A 207 -3.61 -10.60 -8.22
N VAL A 208 -3.46 -11.11 -9.45
CA VAL A 208 -4.49 -10.96 -10.49
C VAL A 208 -5.78 -11.69 -10.11
N ALA A 209 -5.68 -12.90 -9.53
CA ALA A 209 -6.84 -13.68 -9.10
C ALA A 209 -7.64 -13.01 -7.97
N GLN A 210 -7.01 -12.10 -7.20
CA GLN A 210 -7.72 -11.28 -6.22
C GLN A 210 -8.76 -10.34 -6.87
N ASN A 211 -8.71 -10.09 -8.18
CA ASN A 211 -9.69 -9.31 -8.93
C ASN A 211 -10.03 -7.96 -8.28
N ILE A 212 -9.00 -7.15 -8.00
CA ILE A 212 -9.11 -5.81 -7.39
C ILE A 212 -9.31 -4.70 -8.42
N SER A 213 -9.15 -5.01 -9.71
CA SER A 213 -9.36 -4.10 -10.85
C SER A 213 -8.51 -2.82 -10.82
N VAL A 214 -7.40 -2.84 -10.10
CA VAL A 214 -6.34 -1.82 -10.12
C VAL A 214 -5.02 -2.45 -10.56
N PRO A 215 -4.10 -1.70 -11.17
CA PRO A 215 -2.83 -2.24 -11.65
C PRO A 215 -2.01 -2.88 -10.51
N PRO A 216 -1.53 -4.14 -10.67
CA PRO A 216 -0.60 -4.74 -9.73
C PRO A 216 0.80 -4.17 -9.94
N MET A 217 1.48 -3.87 -8.83
CA MET A 217 2.84 -3.36 -8.80
C MET A 217 3.80 -4.47 -8.33
N ILE A 218 4.79 -4.82 -9.15
CA ILE A 218 5.77 -5.89 -8.86
C ILE A 218 7.19 -5.50 -9.32
N ASN A 219 7.33 -4.94 -10.53
CA ASN A 219 8.62 -4.56 -11.09
C ASN A 219 8.83 -3.05 -11.00
N THR A 220 9.34 -2.59 -9.86
CA THR A 220 9.62 -1.19 -9.57
C THR A 220 11.06 -1.00 -9.13
N CYS A 221 11.46 0.25 -8.95
CA CYS A 221 12.78 0.61 -8.45
C CYS A 221 12.69 1.27 -7.08
N ASN A 222 13.69 0.98 -6.26
CA ASN A 222 13.91 1.53 -4.93
C ASN A 222 15.37 2.00 -4.81
N GLY A 223 15.62 3.04 -4.02
CA GLY A 223 16.96 3.56 -3.72
C GLY A 223 17.11 5.05 -4.01
N PHE A 224 18.29 5.62 -3.71
CA PHE A 224 18.58 7.05 -3.88
C PHE A 224 18.40 7.55 -5.32
N TYR A 225 18.67 6.67 -6.30
CA TYR A 225 18.62 7.01 -7.72
C TYR A 225 18.00 5.86 -8.51
N CYS A 226 16.90 6.17 -9.21
CA CYS A 226 16.18 5.26 -10.11
C CYS A 226 16.08 5.80 -11.55
N ASP A 227 16.92 6.78 -11.89
CA ASP A 227 17.00 7.40 -13.23
C ASP A 227 17.32 6.37 -14.32
N ASN A 228 18.20 5.40 -14.02
CA ASN A 228 18.60 4.35 -14.97
C ASN A 228 17.70 3.12 -14.99
N PHE A 229 16.76 2.99 -14.05
CA PHE A 229 15.84 1.86 -14.01
C PHE A 229 14.94 1.83 -15.26
N LYS A 230 14.77 0.63 -15.81
CA LYS A 230 13.85 0.34 -16.91
C LYS A 230 12.99 -0.86 -16.52
N PRO A 231 11.65 -0.77 -16.66
CA PRO A 231 10.78 -1.92 -16.49
C PRO A 231 11.20 -3.07 -17.41
N ASN A 232 10.97 -4.29 -16.95
CA ASN A 232 11.27 -5.51 -17.70
C ASN A 232 10.39 -5.70 -18.96
N ASN A 233 9.34 -4.89 -19.12
CA ASN A 233 8.46 -4.85 -20.27
C ASN A 233 8.32 -3.39 -20.74
N PRO A 234 8.57 -3.08 -22.04
CA PRO A 234 8.45 -1.73 -22.57
C PRO A 234 7.06 -1.09 -22.44
N LYS A 235 6.01 -1.89 -22.21
CA LYS A 235 4.64 -1.41 -21.97
C LYS A 235 4.33 -1.15 -20.49
N SER A 236 5.20 -1.60 -19.59
CA SER A 236 5.04 -1.39 -18.16
C SER A 236 5.43 0.03 -17.79
N LEU A 237 4.69 0.59 -16.84
CA LEU A 237 4.99 1.88 -16.26
C LEU A 237 6.34 1.84 -15.52
N LYS A 238 7.16 2.88 -15.70
CA LYS A 238 8.32 3.13 -14.83
C LYS A 238 7.84 3.70 -13.50
N MET A 239 8.10 2.99 -12.41
CA MET A 239 7.73 3.39 -11.05
C MET A 239 8.96 3.39 -10.15
N TRP A 240 9.19 4.51 -9.47
CA TRP A 240 10.14 4.63 -8.36
C TRP A 240 9.32 4.61 -7.08
N THR A 241 9.27 3.47 -6.41
CA THR A 241 8.38 3.22 -5.27
C THR A 241 8.98 3.63 -3.94
N GLU A 242 10.31 3.69 -3.84
CA GLU A 242 10.98 4.14 -2.61
C GLU A 242 12.05 5.17 -2.93
N ASN A 243 11.64 6.44 -2.88
CA ASN A 243 12.51 7.57 -2.58
C ASN A 243 12.37 7.97 -1.09
N TRP A 244 12.34 6.94 -0.24
CA TRP A 244 12.11 6.96 1.20
C TRP A 244 10.99 7.85 1.73
N THR A 245 10.87 7.90 3.06
CA THR A 245 9.61 8.19 3.74
C THR A 245 9.28 9.68 3.76
N TYR A 246 8.00 10.02 3.59
CA TYR A 246 7.53 11.41 3.67
C TYR A 246 7.22 11.82 5.12
N HIS A 247 6.69 10.88 5.90
CA HIS A 247 6.64 10.94 7.37
C HIS A 247 7.06 9.60 7.95
N GLY A 248 8.20 9.60 8.63
CA GLY A 248 8.79 8.43 9.26
C GLY A 248 7.98 7.92 10.47
N GLY A 249 7.79 8.81 11.44
CA GLY A 249 7.08 8.54 12.69
C GLY A 249 7.86 7.67 13.67
N THR A 250 7.12 6.96 14.52
CA THR A 250 7.68 6.18 15.64
C THR A 250 7.28 4.72 15.54
N LYS A 251 8.18 3.80 15.87
CA LYS A 251 7.86 2.38 16.03
C LYS A 251 7.31 2.14 17.42
N LEU A 252 5.98 2.16 17.52
CA LEU A 252 5.28 2.00 18.79
C LEU A 252 5.22 0.53 19.23
N GLY A 253 5.34 0.29 20.54
CA GLY A 253 5.31 -1.06 21.12
C GLY A 253 6.62 -1.82 20.96
N CYS A 254 6.57 -3.15 20.91
CA CYS A 254 7.75 -4.02 20.83
C CYS A 254 7.74 -4.97 19.63
N THR A 255 6.74 -4.87 18.76
CA THR A 255 6.56 -5.73 17.57
C THR A 255 6.72 -4.97 16.26
N SER A 256 6.82 -3.65 16.32
CA SER A 256 7.02 -2.77 15.16
C SER A 256 8.49 -2.61 14.77
N ASP A 257 9.42 -3.03 15.65
CA ASP A 257 10.86 -2.91 15.44
C ASP A 257 11.45 -4.05 14.61
N GLY A 258 12.39 -3.69 13.74
CA GLY A 258 13.31 -4.62 13.08
C GLY A 258 14.57 -4.82 13.94
N LEU A 259 15.45 -5.71 13.49
CA LEU A 259 16.67 -6.06 14.23
C LEU A 259 17.61 -4.85 14.34
N TYR A 260 17.92 -4.43 15.58
CA TYR A 260 18.79 -3.28 15.91
C TYR A 260 18.31 -1.92 15.34
N ILE A 261 17.02 -1.76 15.05
CA ILE A 261 16.49 -0.45 14.67
C ILE A 261 16.05 0.33 15.91
N THR A 262 16.27 1.65 15.90
CA THR A 262 15.78 2.55 16.94
C THR A 262 14.26 2.67 16.94
N THR A 263 13.69 3.04 18.08
CA THR A 263 12.27 3.37 18.22
C THR A 263 11.87 4.55 17.32
N SER A 264 12.72 5.57 17.23
CA SER A 264 12.55 6.64 16.26
C SER A 264 12.70 6.09 14.86
N TYR A 265 11.78 6.47 13.97
CA TYR A 265 11.83 6.19 12.56
C TYR A 265 11.75 7.49 11.75
N ASP A 266 12.28 8.59 12.27
CA ASP A 266 12.25 9.94 11.67
C ASP A 266 12.64 9.96 10.18
N TYR A 267 13.70 9.23 9.82
CA TYR A 267 14.18 9.05 8.44
C TYR A 267 14.72 10.31 7.75
N ASP A 268 14.96 11.41 8.48
CA ASP A 268 15.24 12.73 7.90
C ASP A 268 14.15 13.10 6.87
N ALA A 269 12.91 12.73 7.20
CA ALA A 269 11.77 12.85 6.33
C ALA A 269 11.30 14.31 6.23
N PRO A 270 10.64 14.71 5.13
CA PRO A 270 10.02 16.03 4.98
C PRO A 270 9.10 16.43 6.13
N LEU A 271 8.39 15.46 6.72
CA LEU A 271 7.71 15.60 8.00
C LEU A 271 8.47 14.78 9.03
N ASP A 272 8.97 15.44 10.06
CA ASP A 272 9.72 14.80 11.15
C ASP A 272 8.86 13.79 11.92
N GLU A 273 9.43 13.20 12.97
CA GLU A 273 8.75 12.22 13.82
C GLU A 273 7.42 12.73 14.46
N PHE A 274 7.15 14.04 14.55
CA PHE A 274 6.12 14.63 15.43
C PHE A 274 4.95 15.36 14.76
#